data_AF-A0A562FNZ0-F1
#
_entry.id   AF-A0A562FNZ0-F1
#
_cell.length_a   1.000
_cell.length_b   1.000
_cell.length_c   1.000
_cell.angle_alpha   90.00
_cell.angle_beta   90.00
_cell.angle_gamma   90.00
#
_symmetry.space_group_name_H-M   'P 1'
#
loop_
_entity.id
_entity.type
_entity.pdbx_description
1 polymer ?
#
loop_
_entity_poly.entity_id
_entity_poly.type
_entity_poly.pdbx_seq_one_letter_code
_entity_poly.pdbx_strand_id
1 'polypeptide(L)' 'MPQKKHKPEEIVAKLRQVDVLLSQGRSVGEAVRSIGVTQFTYYRWRKEFGGLKGDQVKRLKELEKENDRLRKAVS' A
#
# COMPACT_ATOMS: atom_id res chain seq x y z
N MET A 1 -15.11 11.59 -10.98
CA MET A 1 -15.06 10.11 -11.00
C MET A 1 -14.85 9.61 -9.58
N PRO A 2 -15.60 8.62 -9.09
CA PRO A 2 -15.37 8.09 -7.74
C PRO A 2 -13.98 7.46 -7.67
N GLN A 3 -13.11 7.96 -6.79
CA GLN A 3 -11.81 7.33 -6.55
C GLN A 3 -12.04 5.93 -5.98
N LYS A 4 -11.63 4.89 -6.72
CA LYS A 4 -11.57 3.54 -6.16
C LYS A 4 -10.59 3.56 -4.99
N LYS A 5 -11.05 3.17 -3.80
CA LYS A 5 -10.19 3.01 -2.63
C LYS A 5 -9.19 1.88 -2.92
N HIS A 6 -7.91 2.18 -2.86
CA HIS A 6 -6.85 1.18 -2.96
C HIS A 6 -6.81 0.34 -1.69
N LYS A 7 -6.67 -0.98 -1.85
CA LYS A 7 -6.46 -1.88 -0.71
C LYS A 7 -5.01 -1.73 -0.20
N PRO A 8 -4.73 -1.95 1.10
CA PRO A 8 -3.37 -1.86 1.65
C PRO A 8 -2.32 -2.66 0.87
N GLU A 9 -2.68 -3.85 0.37
CA GLU A 9 -1.78 -4.69 -0.43
C GLU A 9 -1.43 -4.05 -1.77
N GLU A 10 -2.40 -3.40 -2.40
CA GLU A 10 -2.20 -2.68 -3.66
C GLU A 10 -1.30 -1.46 -3.45
N ILE A 11 -1.48 -0.74 -2.32
CA ILE A 11 -0.64 0.39 -1.94
C ILE A 11 0.82 -0.07 -1.78
N VAL A 12 1.06 -1.14 -1.01
CA VAL A 12 2.42 -1.65 -0.78
C VAL A 12 3.04 -2.20 -2.06
N ALA A 13 2.26 -2.87 -2.92
CA ALA A 13 2.75 -3.32 -4.22
C ALA A 13 3.19 -2.13 -5.10
N LYS A 14 2.39 -1.06 -5.14
CA LYS A 14 2.72 0.17 -5.88
C LYS A 14 3.94 0.90 -5.31
N LEU A 15 4.09 0.98 -3.99
CA LEU A 15 5.28 1.57 -3.35
C LEU A 15 6.56 0.81 -3.74
N ARG A 16 6.52 -0.52 -3.74
CA ARG A 16 7.64 -1.36 -4.19
C ARG A 16 7.97 -1.15 -5.66
N GLN A 17 6.96 -1.00 -6.51
CA GLN A 17 7.18 -0.69 -7.93
C GLN A 17 7.89 0.65 -8.10
N VAL A 18 7.54 1.67 -7.30
CA VAL A 18 8.26 2.95 -7.26
C VAL A 18 9.70 2.74 -6.82
N ASP A 19 9.95 1.99 -5.75
CA ASP A 19 11.33 1.73 -5.26
C ASP A 19 12.20 1.05 -6.32
N VAL A 20 11.66 0.09 -7.08
CA VAL A 20 12.37 -0.54 -8.21
C VAL A 20 12.73 0.50 -9.28
N LEU A 21 11.79 1.35 -9.68
CA LEU A 21 12.05 2.38 -10.69
C LEU A 21 13.07 3.42 -10.22
N LEU A 22 13.06 3.76 -8.93
CA LEU A 22 14.06 4.64 -8.33
C LEU A 22 15.46 3.98 -8.35
N SER A 23 15.55 2.68 -8.06
CA SER A 23 16.83 1.94 -8.13
C SER A 23 17.41 1.87 -9.55
N GLN A 24 16.57 2.00 -10.57
CA GLN A 24 16.95 2.11 -11.99
C GLN A 24 17.34 3.55 -12.39
N GLY A 25 17.38 4.50 -11.45
CA GLY A 25 17.77 5.89 -11.68
C GLY A 25 16.65 6.80 -12.17
N ARG A 26 15.38 6.35 -12.19
CA ARG A 26 14.26 7.24 -12.55
C ARG A 26 13.99 8.25 -11.44
N SER A 27 13.47 9.42 -11.82
CA SER A 27 13.02 10.40 -10.84
C SER A 27 11.74 9.92 -10.12
N VAL A 28 11.53 10.41 -8.88
CA VAL A 28 10.29 10.15 -8.12
C VAL A 28 9.06 10.56 -8.93
N GLY A 29 9.12 11.70 -9.63
CA GLY A 29 8.00 12.19 -10.44
C GLY A 29 7.64 11.28 -11.61
N GLU A 30 8.61 10.61 -12.24
CA GLU A 30 8.36 9.63 -13.29
C GLU A 30 7.86 8.30 -12.73
N ALA A 31 8.49 7.81 -11.66
CA ALA A 31 8.10 6.56 -11.03
C ALA A 31 6.66 6.61 -10.48
N VAL A 32 6.29 7.70 -9.81
CA VAL A 32 4.95 7.91 -9.27
C VAL A 32 3.88 8.04 -10.37
N ARG A 33 4.21 8.72 -11.48
CA ARG A 33 3.30 8.77 -12.65
C ARG A 33 3.06 7.40 -13.26
N SER A 34 4.08 6.53 -13.28
CA SER A 34 3.96 5.18 -13.84
C SER A 34 2.96 4.27 -13.11
N ILE A 35 2.75 4.49 -11.81
CA ILE A 35 1.78 3.75 -10.99
C ILE A 35 0.39 4.42 -10.94
N GLY A 36 0.21 5.51 -11.69
CA GLY A 36 -1.07 6.20 -11.84
C GLY A 36 -1.53 6.96 -10.60
N VAL A 37 -0.61 7.49 -9.78
CA VAL A 37 -0.96 8.29 -8.59
C VAL A 37 -0.22 9.64 -8.59
N THR A 38 -0.63 10.54 -7.69
CA THR A 38 0.04 11.84 -7.52
C THR A 38 1.21 11.71 -6.54
N GLN A 39 2.19 12.62 -6.63
CA GLN A 39 3.30 12.67 -5.66
C GLN A 39 2.80 12.86 -4.22
N PHE A 40 1.75 13.65 -4.02
CA PHE A 40 1.12 13.81 -2.71
C PHE A 40 0.59 12.48 -2.15
N THR A 41 -0.13 11.70 -2.97
CA THR A 41 -0.61 10.37 -2.58
C THR A 41 0.54 9.42 -2.27
N TYR A 42 1.61 9.44 -3.09
CA TYR A 42 2.80 8.64 -2.86
C TYR A 42 3.46 8.93 -1.51
N TYR A 43 3.71 10.20 -1.17
CA TYR A 43 4.34 10.54 0.10
C TYR A 43 3.47 10.19 1.30
N ARG A 44 2.16 10.37 1.21
CA ARG A 44 1.22 9.90 2.24
C ARG A 44 1.31 8.39 2.43
N TRP A 45 1.25 7.63 1.34
CA TRP A 45 1.39 6.17 1.38
C TRP A 45 2.73 5.72 1.92
N ARG A 46 3.83 6.40 1.58
CA ARG A 46 5.15 6.07 2.12
C ARG A 46 5.22 6.26 3.64
N LYS A 47 4.55 7.29 4.17
CA LYS A 47 4.43 7.53 5.61
C LYS A 47 3.61 6.44 6.32
N GLU A 48 2.52 6.00 5.70
CA GLU A 48 1.57 5.04 6.30
C GLU A 48 1.98 3.57 6.10
N PHE A 49 2.60 3.24 4.96
CA PHE A 49 2.83 1.86 4.52
C PHE A 49 4.29 1.57 4.09
N GLY A 50 5.17 2.57 3.99
CA GLY A 50 6.53 2.41 3.45
C GLY A 50 7.47 1.54 4.28
N GLY A 51 7.14 1.29 5.57
CA GLY A 51 7.88 0.37 6.43
C GLY A 51 7.35 -1.07 6.42
N LEU A 52 6.25 -1.36 5.71
CA LEU A 52 5.61 -2.67 5.73
C LEU A 52 6.19 -3.58 4.64
N LYS A 53 6.74 -4.71 5.05
CA LYS A 53 7.03 -5.81 4.14
C LYS A 53 5.72 -6.52 3.73
N GLY A 54 5.66 -7.09 2.54
CA GLY A 54 4.45 -7.64 1.93
C GLY A 54 3.86 -8.84 2.68
N ASP A 55 4.71 -9.61 3.35
CA ASP A 55 4.35 -10.63 4.35
C ASP A 55 3.69 -10.02 5.58
N GLN A 56 4.15 -8.86 6.06
CA GLN A 56 3.51 -8.12 7.17
C GLN A 56 2.12 -7.61 6.78
N VAL A 57 1.91 -7.18 5.53
CA VAL A 57 0.58 -6.76 5.05
C VAL A 57 -0.38 -7.94 4.99
N LYS A 58 0.07 -9.10 4.51
CA LYS A 58 -0.74 -10.32 4.47
C LYS A 58 -1.14 -10.76 5.88
N ARG A 59 -0.19 -10.71 6.82
CA ARG A 59 -0.43 -11.03 8.23
C ARG A 59 -1.42 -10.05 8.89
N LEU A 60 -1.33 -8.76 8.58
CA LEU A 60 -2.24 -7.74 9.10
C LEU A 60 -3.70 -8.07 8.74
N LYS A 61 -3.95 -8.46 7.49
CA LYS A 61 -5.28 -8.83 7.03
C LYS A 61 -5.82 -10.12 7.61
N GLU A 62 -4.97 -11.12 7.79
CA GLU A 62 -5.36 -12.37 8.48
C GLU A 62 -5.79 -12.05 9.91
N LEU A 63 -5.04 -11.21 10.61
CA LEU A 63 -5.37 -10.76 11.96
C LEU A 63 -6.67 -9.93 12.00
N GLU A 64 -6.90 -9.03 11.04
CA GLU A 64 -8.17 -8.30 10.94
C GLU A 64 -9.36 -9.25 10.73
N LYS A 65 -9.21 -10.24 9.85
CA LYS A 65 -10.26 -11.24 9.58
C LYS A 65 -10.53 -12.12 10.80
N GLU A 66 -9.49 -12.51 11.53
CA GLU A 66 -9.59 -13.23 12.80
C GLU A 66 -10.32 -12.39 13.84
N ASN A 67 -9.96 -11.10 13.98
CA ASN A 67 -10.57 -10.17 14.92
C ASN A 67 -12.06 -9.98 14.64
N ASP A 68 -12.44 -9.81 13.37
CA ASP A 68 -13.84 -9.70 12.96
C ASP A 68 -14.64 -10.98 13.27
N ARG A 69 -14.04 -12.16 13.07
CA ARG A 69 -14.66 -13.43 13.45
C ARG A 69 -14.86 -13.54 14.96
N LEU A 70 -13.84 -13.21 15.74
CA LEU A 70 -13.89 -13.23 17.19
C LEU A 70 -14.93 -12.24 17.72
N ARG A 71 -14.97 -11.00 17.21
CA ARG A 71 -15.98 -9.99 17.58
C ARG A 71 -17.40 -10.48 17.31
N LYS A 72 -17.63 -11.18 16.20
CA LYS A 72 -18.94 -11.78 15.89
C LYS A 72 -19.30 -12.96 16.77
N ALA A 73 -18.31 -13.69 17.29
CA ALA A 73 -18.53 -14.83 18.18
C ALA A 73 -18.75 -14.42 19.65
N VAL A 74 -18.31 -13.22 20.02
CA VAL A 74 -18.44 -12.65 21.37
C VAL A 74 -19.62 -11.64 21.44
N SER A 75 -20.29 -11.39 20.31
CA SER A 75 -21.53 -10.60 20.22
C SER A 75 -22.76 -11.50 20.18
#